data_AF-K1SK87-F1
#
_entry.id   AF-K1SK87-F1
#
_cell.length_a   1.000
_cell.length_b   1.000
_cell.length_c   1.000
_cell.angle_alpha   90.00
_cell.angle_beta   90.00
_cell.angle_gamma   90.00
#
_symmetry.space_group_name_H-M   'P 1'
#
loop_
_entity.id
_entity.type
_entity.pdbx_description
1 polymer ?
#
loop_
_entity_poly.entity_id
_entity_poly.type
_entity_poly.pdbx_seq_one_letter_code
_entity_poly.pdbx_strand_id
1 'polypeptide(L)'
;MARLKKENEEDSSSTQAILPYKTMFPDGTCHIGGQKYSQTVEFYDTNYQLATYEEKDSKFSAWCDILNYFDETIEFQNTYENQVIDKESMIQYVQIDSVDDDFNDVR
;
A
#
# COMPACT_ATOMS: atom_id res chain seq x y z
N MET A 1 0.86 10.91 -19.06
CA MET A 1 -0.36 10.05 -18.99
C MET A 1 -1.08 9.95 -20.34
N ALA A 2 -1.70 11.03 -20.87
CA ALA A 2 -2.51 10.95 -22.10
C ALA A 2 -1.78 10.45 -23.37
N ARG A 3 -0.49 10.76 -23.52
CA ARG A 3 0.32 10.33 -24.68
C ARG A 3 0.62 8.83 -24.67
N LEU A 4 0.88 8.25 -23.50
CA LEU A 4 1.17 6.82 -23.31
C LEU A 4 -0.07 5.96 -23.56
N LYS A 5 -1.24 6.47 -23.16
CA LYS A 5 -2.52 5.80 -23.41
C LYS A 5 -2.78 5.64 -24.92
N LYS A 6 -2.47 6.67 -25.71
CA LYS A 6 -2.61 6.64 -27.17
C LYS A 6 -1.63 5.68 -27.85
N GLU A 7 -0.38 5.60 -27.36
CA GLU A 7 0.63 4.64 -27.86
C GLU A 7 0.21 3.18 -27.57
N ASN A 8 -0.34 2.91 -26.38
CA ASN A 8 -0.82 1.59 -26.00
C ASN A 8 -2.11 1.17 -26.73
N GLU A 9 -2.99 2.11 -27.08
CA GLU A 9 -4.23 1.86 -27.84
C GLU A 9 -3.97 1.38 -29.28
N GLU A 10 -2.82 1.72 -29.88
CA GLU A 10 -2.44 1.28 -31.23
C GLU A 10 -2.01 -0.22 -31.27
N ASP A 11 -1.67 -0.82 -30.12
CA ASP A 11 -0.99 -2.13 -30.01
C ASP A 11 -1.84 -3.28 -29.38
N SER A 12 -3.17 -3.26 -29.60
CA SER A 12 -4.12 -4.39 -29.46
C SER A 12 -4.99 -4.55 -28.18
N SER A 13 -6.02 -5.39 -28.35
CA SER A 13 -7.26 -5.68 -27.60
C SER A 13 -7.22 -5.96 -26.09
N SER A 14 -6.10 -5.76 -25.41
CA SER A 14 -5.96 -6.13 -24.00
C SER A 14 -6.33 -4.98 -23.06
N THR A 15 -6.84 -5.30 -21.86
CA THR A 15 -7.11 -4.31 -20.80
C THR A 15 -5.87 -3.50 -20.42
N GLN A 16 -4.66 -4.06 -20.61
CA GLN A 16 -3.40 -3.37 -20.35
C GLN A 16 -3.22 -2.15 -21.26
N ALA A 17 -3.79 -2.15 -22.47
CA ALA A 17 -3.72 -1.02 -23.38
C ALA A 17 -4.39 0.26 -22.83
N ILE A 18 -5.33 0.10 -21.90
CA ILE A 18 -6.11 1.19 -21.31
C ILE A 18 -5.31 1.90 -20.20
N LEU A 19 -4.32 1.21 -19.61
CA LEU A 19 -3.51 1.70 -18.51
C LEU A 19 -2.26 2.45 -19.05
N PRO A 20 -1.91 3.62 -18.48
CA PRO A 20 -0.86 4.48 -19.04
C PRO A 20 0.56 4.07 -18.58
N TYR A 21 0.96 2.82 -18.81
CA TYR A 21 2.32 2.32 -18.55
C TYR A 21 2.82 1.38 -19.65
N LYS A 22 4.14 1.17 -19.75
CA LYS A 22 4.76 0.29 -20.76
C LYS A 22 4.89 -1.15 -20.30
N THR A 23 5.51 -1.37 -19.14
CA THR A 23 5.79 -2.73 -18.63
C THR A 23 5.61 -2.79 -17.12
N MET A 24 4.99 -3.86 -16.64
CA MET A 24 4.96 -4.22 -15.22
C MET A 24 6.00 -5.30 -14.96
N PHE A 25 6.88 -5.08 -14.00
CA PHE A 25 7.89 -6.05 -13.58
C PHE A 25 7.35 -7.00 -12.50
N PRO A 26 7.93 -8.20 -12.32
CA PRO A 26 7.47 -9.18 -11.33
C PRO A 26 7.52 -8.70 -9.87
N ASP A 27 8.33 -7.68 -9.59
CA ASP A 27 8.47 -7.05 -8.27
C ASP A 27 7.41 -5.96 -8.00
N GLY A 28 6.52 -5.68 -8.96
CA GLY A 28 5.52 -4.62 -8.89
C GLY A 28 6.02 -3.25 -9.36
N THR A 29 7.26 -3.13 -9.84
CA THR A 29 7.75 -1.90 -10.44
C THR A 29 7.10 -1.69 -11.81
N CYS A 30 6.60 -0.47 -12.04
CA CYS A 30 5.91 -0.09 -13.27
C CYS A 30 6.78 0.87 -14.10
N HIS A 31 7.18 0.46 -15.30
CA HIS A 31 7.85 1.35 -16.26
C HIS A 31 6.81 2.20 -16.99
N ILE A 32 6.82 3.51 -16.74
CA ILE A 32 5.87 4.43 -17.39
C ILE A 32 6.38 4.82 -18.78
N GLY A 33 7.69 5.04 -18.94
CA GLY A 33 8.31 5.37 -20.23
C GLY A 33 9.58 6.21 -20.07
N GLY A 34 10.49 6.14 -21.05
CA GLY A 34 11.80 6.77 -20.95
C GLY A 34 12.55 6.25 -19.72
N GLN A 35 13.01 7.14 -18.85
CA GLN A 35 13.66 6.81 -17.57
C GLN A 35 12.72 6.96 -16.36
N LYS A 36 11.38 7.00 -16.58
CA LYS A 36 10.39 7.19 -15.52
C LYS A 36 9.77 5.85 -15.08
N TYR A 37 9.83 5.60 -13.77
CA TYR A 37 9.30 4.41 -13.11
C TYR A 37 8.33 4.82 -11.99
N SER A 38 7.44 3.91 -11.61
CA SER A 38 6.52 4.08 -10.49
C SER A 38 6.46 2.79 -9.70
N GLN A 39 6.42 2.92 -8.38
CA GLN A 39 6.25 1.81 -7.46
C GLN A 39 5.39 2.27 -6.29
N THR A 40 4.52 1.41 -5.82
CA THR A 40 3.70 1.65 -4.63
C THR A 40 4.12 0.64 -3.58
N VAL A 41 4.40 1.15 -2.37
CA VAL A 41 4.77 0.32 -1.22
C VAL A 41 3.69 0.53 -0.15
N GLU A 42 3.21 -0.56 0.41
CA GLU A 42 2.27 -0.58 1.53
C GLU A 42 3.00 -1.05 2.80
N PHE A 43 2.74 -0.38 3.92
CA PHE A 43 3.27 -0.77 5.22
C PHE A 43 2.22 -0.56 6.30
N TYR A 44 2.25 -1.41 7.31
CA TYR A 44 1.35 -1.36 8.47
C TYR A 44 2.19 -1.14 9.73
N ASP A 45 1.80 -0.16 10.57
CA ASP A 45 2.38 0.03 11.90
C ASP A 45 1.36 -0.37 12.97
N THR A 46 1.75 -1.33 13.81
CA THR A 46 0.86 -2.00 14.77
C THR A 46 0.46 -1.11 15.95
N ASN A 47 1.26 -0.11 16.34
CA ASN A 47 0.85 0.95 17.28
C ASN A 47 1.96 1.96 17.61
N TYR A 48 1.86 3.19 17.12
CA TYR A 48 2.72 4.28 17.61
C TYR A 48 2.39 4.66 19.07
N GLN A 49 1.15 4.46 19.52
CA GLN A 49 0.75 4.83 20.89
C GLN A 49 1.38 3.92 21.95
N LEU A 50 1.40 2.61 21.71
CA LEU A 50 1.92 1.59 22.63
C LEU A 50 3.43 1.38 22.54
N ALA A 51 4.08 1.93 21.51
CA ALA A 51 5.54 1.87 21.36
C ALA A 51 6.26 2.50 22.55
N THR A 52 7.46 2.01 22.85
CA THR A 52 8.38 2.64 23.81
C THR A 52 8.85 4.00 23.31
N TYR A 53 9.43 4.81 24.20
CA TYR A 53 9.95 6.13 23.82
C TYR A 53 11.03 6.03 22.72
N GLU A 54 11.94 5.07 22.84
CA GLU A 54 13.02 4.84 21.88
C GLU A 54 12.48 4.41 20.50
N GLU A 55 11.49 3.52 20.48
CA GLU A 55 10.84 3.11 19.23
C GLU A 55 10.10 4.27 18.54
N LYS A 56 9.44 5.14 19.32
CA LYS A 56 8.77 6.34 18.77
C LYS A 56 9.78 7.29 18.12
N ASP A 57 10.89 7.55 18.81
CA ASP A 57 11.95 8.44 18.33
C ASP A 57 12.62 7.89 17.06
N SER A 58 12.88 6.58 17.03
CA SER A 58 13.42 5.90 15.86
C SER A 58 12.46 5.96 14.66
N LYS A 59 11.16 5.68 14.86
CA LYS A 59 10.13 5.78 13.81
C LYS A 59 10.00 7.20 13.28
N PHE A 60 10.00 8.20 14.17
CA PHE A 60 9.91 9.60 13.79
C PHE A 60 11.12 10.04 12.97
N SER A 61 12.34 9.66 13.39
CA SER A 61 13.57 9.99 12.69
C SER A 61 13.60 9.35 11.29
N ALA A 62 13.26 8.07 11.17
CA ALA A 62 13.17 7.38 9.88
C ALA A 62 12.15 8.04 8.93
N TRP A 63 11.02 8.52 9.47
CA TRP A 63 10.04 9.26 8.68
C TRP A 63 10.58 10.60 8.17
N CYS A 64 11.33 11.34 8.99
CA CYS A 64 12.00 12.56 8.55
C CYS A 64 13.01 12.30 7.42
N ASP A 65 13.76 11.21 7.50
CA ASP A 65 14.71 10.83 6.45
C ASP A 65 14.00 10.54 5.11
N ILE A 66 12.84 9.86 5.16
CA ILE A 66 12.00 9.63 3.96
C ILE A 66 11.53 10.96 3.36
N LEU A 67 11.04 11.89 4.18
CA LEU A 67 10.58 13.18 3.67
C LEU A 67 11.71 14.01 3.05
N ASN A 68 12.93 13.88 3.57
CA ASN A 68 14.11 14.57 3.05
C ASN A 68 14.75 13.85 1.85
N TYR A 69 14.35 12.61 1.56
CA TYR A 69 14.88 11.85 0.42
C TYR A 69 14.38 12.39 -0.93
N PHE A 70 13.17 12.96 -0.97
CA PHE A 70 12.56 13.42 -2.21
C PHE A 70 13.13 14.76 -2.66
N ASP A 71 13.73 14.78 -3.85
CA ASP A 71 14.10 16.00 -4.55
C ASP A 71 13.08 16.35 -5.66
N GLU A 72 13.36 17.40 -6.41
CA GLU A 72 12.53 17.85 -7.53
C GLU A 72 12.38 16.85 -8.69
N THR A 73 13.16 15.76 -8.71
CA THR A 73 13.11 14.72 -9.73
C THR A 73 12.13 13.59 -9.41
N ILE A 74 11.65 13.52 -8.16
CA ILE A 74 10.78 12.44 -7.68
C ILE A 74 9.36 12.94 -7.45
N GLU A 75 8.41 12.37 -8.19
CA GLU A 75 6.98 12.54 -7.91
C GLU A 75 6.55 11.52 -6.85
N PHE A 76 6.14 11.98 -5.67
CA PHE A 76 5.67 11.11 -4.58
C PHE A 76 4.26 11.50 -4.11
N GLN A 77 3.50 10.51 -3.65
CA GLN A 77 2.18 10.69 -3.04
C GLN A 77 2.09 9.79 -1.81
N ASN A 78 1.67 10.37 -0.68
CA ASN A 78 1.31 9.61 0.50
C ASN A 78 -0.21 9.45 0.56
N THR A 79 -0.65 8.22 0.81
CA THR A 79 -2.06 7.91 1.07
C THR A 79 -2.14 7.38 2.49
N TYR A 80 -2.94 8.04 3.33
CA TYR A 80 -3.17 7.62 4.71
C TYR A 80 -4.58 7.09 4.85
N GLU A 81 -4.69 5.84 5.26
CA GLU A 81 -5.97 5.25 5.65
C GLU A 81 -6.03 5.18 7.17
N ASN A 82 -6.83 6.06 7.77
CA ASN A 82 -7.08 6.01 9.21
C ASN A 82 -8.37 5.24 9.47
N GLN A 83 -8.24 4.00 9.91
CA GLN A 83 -9.37 3.17 10.27
C GLN A 83 -9.70 3.37 11.75
N VAL A 84 -10.84 4.00 12.03
CA VAL A 84 -11.42 3.98 13.38
C VAL A 84 -12.09 2.63 13.55
N ILE A 85 -11.33 1.66 14.05
CA ILE A 85 -11.86 0.34 14.33
C ILE A 85 -12.49 0.37 15.72
N ASP A 86 -13.81 0.19 15.77
CA ASP A 86 -14.47 -0.09 17.03
C ASP A 86 -14.12 -1.53 17.46
N LYS A 87 -13.65 -1.65 18.70
CA LYS A 87 -13.10 -2.91 19.20
C LYS A 87 -14.18 -3.98 19.32
N GLU A 88 -15.41 -3.61 19.65
CA GLU A 88 -16.52 -4.56 19.75
C GLU A 88 -16.90 -5.14 18.39
N SER A 89 -17.03 -4.28 17.37
CA SER A 89 -17.30 -4.72 16.00
C SER A 89 -16.16 -5.53 15.39
N MET A 90 -14.89 -5.25 15.72
CA MET A 90 -13.76 -6.09 15.30
C MET A 90 -13.79 -7.46 15.97
N ILE A 91 -14.05 -7.52 17.28
CA ILE A 91 -14.20 -8.79 17.99
C ILE A 91 -15.34 -9.58 17.35
N GLN A 92 -16.50 -8.97 17.08
CA GLN A 92 -17.63 -9.66 16.46
C GLN A 92 -17.33 -10.15 15.03
N TYR A 93 -16.51 -9.44 14.27
CA TYR A 93 -16.09 -9.87 12.92
C TYR A 93 -15.10 -11.05 12.94
N VAL A 94 -14.23 -11.11 13.94
CA VAL A 94 -13.21 -12.16 14.06
C VAL A 94 -13.71 -13.35 14.88
N GLN A 95 -14.74 -13.14 15.71
CA GLN A 95 -15.35 -14.19 16.52
C GLN A 95 -16.03 -15.21 15.63
N ILE A 96 -15.61 -16.47 15.77
CA ILE A 96 -16.23 -17.59 15.08
C ILE A 96 -17.45 -18.02 15.88
N ASP A 97 -18.62 -18.04 15.24
CA ASP A 97 -19.86 -18.47 15.89
C ASP A 97 -19.72 -19.90 16.45
N SER A 98 -20.34 -20.12 17.61
CA SER A 98 -20.39 -21.44 18.23
C SER A 98 -21.17 -22.41 17.35
N VAL A 99 -20.63 -23.60 17.15
CA VAL A 99 -21.28 -24.70 16.43
C VAL A 99 -21.53 -25.82 17.43
N ASP A 100 -22.56 -26.66 17.23
CA ASP A 100 -22.78 -27.84 18.08
C ASP A 100 -21.72 -28.92 17.78
N ASP A 101 -20.47 -28.64 18.17
CA ASP A 101 -19.30 -29.51 18.07
C ASP A 101 -18.43 -29.42 19.34
N ASP A 102 -17.51 -30.39 19.48
CA ASP A 102 -16.59 -30.50 20.62
C ASP A 102 -15.40 -29.52 20.54
N PHE A 103 -15.38 -28.57 19.60
CA PHE A 103 -14.23 -27.68 19.33
C PHE A 103 -14.51 -26.21 19.69
N ASN A 104 -15.61 -25.92 20.39
CA ASN A 104 -15.94 -24.56 20.84
C ASN A 104 -14.94 -23.97 21.85
N ASP A 105 -14.15 -24.81 22.52
CA ASP A 105 -13.14 -24.42 23.50
C ASP A 105 -11.85 -23.84 22.86
N VAL A 106 -11.62 -24.11 21.58
CA VAL A 106 -10.46 -23.64 20.80
C VAL A 106 -10.83 -22.66 19.68
N ARG A 107 -12.12 -22.28 19.57
CA ARG A 107 -12.67 -21.40 18.53
C ARG A 107 -12.56 -19.91 18.87
#